data_AF-A0A845Z437-F1
#
_entry.id   AF-A0A845Z437-F1
#
_cell.length_a   1.000
_cell.length_b   1.000
_cell.length_c   1.000
_cell.angle_alpha   90.00
_cell.angle_beta   90.00
_cell.angle_gamma   90.00
#
_symmetry.space_group_name_H-M   'P 1'
#
loop_
_entity.id
_entity.type
_entity.pdbx_description
1 polymer ?
#
loop_
_entity_poly.entity_id
_entity_poly.type
_entity_poly.pdbx_seq_one_letter_code
_entity_poly.pdbx_strand_id
1 'polypeptide(L)'
;FDSSNKPIPEPGYRPTEFIRVDALHNPEEHGYSTHYRQGDWEVSRVETYTPDLPIGEFDVVAICYCKYNPINAPLQPMPKRQVEESQKLKVKSQN
;
A
#
# COMPACT_ATOMS: atom_id res chain seq x y z
N PHE A 1 -4.36 -7.27 5.38
CA PHE A 1 -4.30 -7.08 6.84
C PHE A 1 -3.27 -6.00 7.12
N ASP A 2 -3.46 -5.21 8.17
CA ASP A 2 -2.52 -4.16 8.57
C ASP A 2 -1.83 -4.57 9.87
N SER A 3 -0.51 -4.66 9.85
CA SER A 3 0.35 -4.96 11.01
C SER A 3 1.37 -3.85 11.23
N SER A 4 1.11 -2.65 10.70
CA SER A 4 2.04 -1.53 10.76
C SER A 4 2.08 -0.82 12.12
N ASN A 5 1.19 -1.20 13.06
CA ASN A 5 0.95 -0.51 14.34
C ASN A 5 0.65 0.99 14.20
N LYS A 6 0.24 1.42 13.01
CA LYS A 6 -0.20 2.79 12.77
C LYS A 6 -1.62 2.99 13.30
N PRO A 7 -2.01 4.25 13.63
CA PRO A 7 -3.38 4.55 13.99
C PRO A 7 -4.37 4.11 12.90
N ILE A 8 -5.57 3.69 13.33
CA ILE A 8 -6.68 3.42 12.42
C ILE A 8 -6.96 4.71 11.61
N PRO A 9 -7.18 4.62 10.28
CA PRO A 9 -7.51 5.78 9.47
C PRO A 9 -8.68 6.58 10.04
N GLU A 10 -8.67 7.89 9.85
CA GLU A 10 -9.77 8.79 10.21
C GLU A 10 -10.45 9.35 8.96
N PRO A 11 -11.69 9.86 9.06
CA PRO A 11 -12.31 10.61 7.97
C PRO A 11 -11.40 11.72 7.43
N GLY A 12 -11.31 11.82 6.11
CA GLY A 12 -10.35 12.70 5.40
C GLY A 12 -9.06 12.00 4.98
N TYR A 13 -8.73 10.84 5.57
CA TYR A 13 -7.59 10.03 5.09
C TYR A 13 -7.80 9.58 3.65
N ARG A 14 -6.71 9.56 2.87
CA ARG A 14 -6.69 9.14 1.47
C ARG A 14 -5.64 8.05 1.28
N PRO A 15 -6.03 6.81 0.98
CA PRO A 15 -5.08 5.75 0.68
C PRO A 15 -4.16 6.13 -0.48
N THR A 16 -2.92 5.64 -0.45
CA THR A 16 -1.98 5.80 -1.57
C THR A 16 -2.41 4.89 -2.71
N GLU A 17 -2.48 5.45 -3.92
CA GLU A 17 -2.70 4.69 -5.16
C GLU A 17 -1.37 4.44 -5.86
N PHE A 18 -1.20 3.21 -6.35
CA PHE A 18 -0.02 2.79 -7.12
C PHE A 18 -0.41 2.62 -8.58
N ILE A 19 0.36 3.25 -9.47
CA ILE A 19 0.01 3.40 -10.89
C ILE A 19 1.19 2.97 -11.77
N ARG A 20 0.88 2.31 -12.89
CA ARG A 20 1.83 2.07 -13.98
C ARG A 20 1.74 3.20 -15.00
N VAL A 21 2.87 3.84 -15.28
CA VAL A 21 3.05 4.75 -16.40
C VAL A 21 3.77 3.95 -17.47
N ASP A 22 3.06 3.55 -18.52
CA ASP A 22 3.57 2.59 -19.52
C ASP A 22 4.88 3.06 -20.18
N ALA A 23 5.03 4.37 -20.42
CA ALA A 23 6.24 4.96 -20.98
C ALA A 23 7.50 4.82 -20.10
N LEU A 24 7.32 4.54 -18.81
CA LEU A 24 8.40 4.42 -17.81
C LEU A 24 8.50 2.99 -17.26
N HIS A 25 7.69 2.06 -17.76
CA HIS A 25 7.74 0.66 -17.38
C HIS A 25 8.84 -0.06 -18.17
N ASN A 26 9.76 -0.71 -17.45
CA ASN A 26 10.72 -1.63 -18.03
C ASN A 26 10.16 -3.07 -17.94
N PRO A 27 9.84 -3.74 -19.06
CA PRO A 27 9.32 -5.11 -19.05
C PRO A 27 10.29 -6.15 -18.44
N GLU A 28 11.59 -5.84 -18.40
CA GLU A 28 12.61 -6.72 -17.81
C GLU A 28 12.68 -6.59 -16.27
N GLU A 29 12.08 -5.54 -15.70
CA GLU A 29 12.06 -5.32 -14.25
C GLU A 29 10.79 -5.88 -13.61
N HIS A 30 10.95 -6.69 -12.57
CA HIS A 30 9.83 -7.20 -11.78
C HIS A 30 9.13 -6.07 -11.02
N GLY A 31 7.95 -5.67 -11.47
CA GLY A 31 7.09 -4.71 -10.77
C GLY A 31 6.06 -4.11 -11.72
N TYR A 32 4.80 -4.04 -11.29
CA TYR A 32 3.75 -3.50 -12.14
C TYR A 32 3.65 -1.98 -12.05
N SER A 33 3.75 -1.41 -10.85
CA SER A 33 3.59 0.03 -10.63
C SER A 33 4.92 0.77 -10.70
N THR A 34 4.92 1.89 -11.42
CA THR A 34 6.10 2.77 -11.60
C THR A 34 6.04 4.01 -10.72
N HIS A 35 4.83 4.43 -10.33
CA HIS A 35 4.57 5.66 -9.60
C HIS A 35 3.52 5.41 -8.50
N TYR A 36 3.44 6.32 -7.55
CA TYR A 36 2.39 6.40 -6.57
C TYR A 36 1.89 7.84 -6.42
N ARG A 37 0.68 8.00 -5.92
CA ARG A 37 0.11 9.32 -5.57
C ARG A 37 -0.88 9.16 -4.43
N GLN A 38 -1.28 10.29 -3.84
CA GLN A 38 -2.44 10.30 -2.97
C GLN A 38 -3.69 9.96 -3.79
N GLY A 39 -4.52 9.03 -3.30
CA GLY A 39 -5.65 8.50 -4.05
C GLY A 39 -6.87 9.41 -4.09
N ASP A 40 -7.76 9.09 -5.03
CA ASP A 40 -9.02 9.81 -5.26
C ASP A 40 -10.11 9.44 -4.25
N TRP A 41 -9.90 8.34 -3.50
CA TRP A 41 -10.80 7.88 -2.46
C TRP A 41 -10.46 8.55 -1.13
N GLU A 42 -11.48 9.14 -0.51
CA GLU A 42 -11.39 9.75 0.82
C GLU A 42 -12.23 8.94 1.80
N VAL A 43 -11.64 8.55 2.93
CA VAL A 43 -12.37 7.94 4.03
C VAL A 43 -13.42 8.93 4.50
N SER A 44 -14.68 8.53 4.51
CA SER A 44 -15.80 9.36 4.95
C SER A 44 -16.34 8.92 6.31
N ARG A 45 -16.12 7.65 6.69
CA ARG A 45 -16.61 7.06 7.93
C ARG A 45 -15.81 5.81 8.27
N VAL A 46 -15.61 5.58 9.56
CA VAL A 46 -14.90 4.40 10.07
C VAL A 46 -15.72 3.74 11.15
N GLU A 47 -15.85 2.42 11.06
CA GLU A 47 -16.41 1.57 12.10
C GLU A 47 -15.34 0.63 12.62
N THR A 48 -15.33 0.40 13.93
CA THR A 48 -14.40 -0.52 14.58
C THR A 48 -15.17 -1.59 15.33
N TYR A 49 -14.81 -2.85 15.10
CA TYR A 49 -15.32 -3.99 15.84
C TYR A 49 -14.17 -4.68 16.57
N THR A 50 -14.26 -4.72 17.90
CA THR A 50 -13.37 -5.53 18.73
C THR A 50 -14.10 -6.85 18.99
N PRO A 51 -13.55 -7.98 18.55
CA PRO A 51 -14.22 -9.26 18.75
C PRO A 51 -14.15 -9.69 20.23
N ASP A 52 -15.22 -10.30 20.72
CA ASP A 52 -15.30 -10.79 22.11
C ASP A 52 -14.33 -11.97 22.37
N LEU A 53 -13.93 -12.67 21.30
CA LEU A 53 -12.98 -13.76 21.32
C LEU A 53 -11.79 -13.42 20.39
N PRO A 54 -10.56 -13.87 20.72
CA PRO A 54 -9.39 -13.62 19.88
C PRO A 54 -9.61 -14.15 18.45
N ILE A 55 -9.48 -13.29 17.44
CA ILE A 55 -9.52 -13.67 16.02
C ILE A 55 -8.08 -13.74 15.49
N GLY A 56 -7.41 -14.87 15.74
CA GLY A 56 -6.03 -15.09 15.30
C GLY A 56 -5.07 -14.06 15.90
N GLU A 57 -4.29 -13.39 15.04
CA GLU A 57 -3.28 -12.39 15.42
C GLU A 57 -3.82 -10.94 15.37
N PHE A 58 -5.13 -10.75 15.20
CA PHE A 58 -5.73 -9.42 15.00
C PHE A 58 -6.56 -8.97 16.20
N ASP A 59 -6.28 -7.76 16.68
CA ASP A 59 -6.96 -7.18 17.84
C ASP A 59 -8.30 -6.51 17.49
N VAL A 60 -8.41 -5.93 16.29
CA VAL A 60 -9.56 -5.12 15.87
C VAL A 60 -9.82 -5.25 14.38
N VAL A 61 -11.11 -5.21 14.00
CA VAL A 61 -11.54 -5.04 12.61
C VAL A 61 -11.93 -3.57 12.40
N ALA A 62 -11.24 -2.87 11.51
CA ALA A 62 -11.60 -1.52 11.09
C ALA A 62 -12.21 -1.54 9.69
N ILE A 63 -13.46 -1.07 9.55
CA ILE A 63 -14.16 -0.92 8.27
C ILE A 63 -14.13 0.56 7.88
N CYS A 64 -13.35 0.88 6.86
CA CYS A 64 -13.26 2.23 6.30
C CYS A 64 -14.22 2.37 5.11
N TYR A 65 -15.24 3.21 5.24
CA TYR A 65 -16.11 3.59 4.14
C TYR A 65 -15.50 4.77 3.41
N CYS A 66 -15.32 4.64 2.10
CA CYS A 66 -14.71 5.66 1.26
C CYS A 66 -15.74 6.26 0.32
N LYS A 67 -15.65 7.58 0.09
CA LYS A 67 -16.34 8.27 -1.00
C LYS A 67 -15.33 8.61 -2.10
N TYR A 68 -15.77 8.58 -3.35
CA TYR A 68 -14.97 9.10 -4.44
C TYR A 68 -14.93 10.64 -4.34
N ASN A 69 -13.74 11.21 -4.20
CA ASN A 69 -13.52 12.65 -4.10
C ASN A 69 -12.20 13.02 -4.81
N PRO A 70 -12.19 13.08 -6.15
CA PRO A 70 -10.96 13.09 -6.94
C PRO A 70 -10.12 14.34 -6.69
N ILE A 71 -8.80 14.16 -6.72
CA ILE A 71 -7.82 15.24 -6.54
C ILE A 71 -6.75 15.19 -7.62
N ASN A 72 -6.19 16.35 -7.96
CA ASN A 72 -5.04 16.43 -8.85
C ASN A 72 -3.73 16.24 -8.06
N ALA A 73 -3.55 15.05 -7.48
CA ALA A 73 -2.33 14.71 -6.75
C ALA A 73 -1.17 14.41 -7.73
N PRO A 74 0.05 14.93 -7.49
CA PRO A 74 1.19 14.68 -8.36
C PRO A 74 1.63 13.22 -8.27
N LEU A 75 2.07 12.68 -9.41
CA LEU A 75 2.71 11.36 -9.46
C LEU A 75 4.12 11.44 -8.87
N GLN A 76 4.43 10.52 -7.97
CA GLN A 76 5.74 10.34 -7.36
C GLN A 76 6.36 9.04 -7.89
N PRO A 77 7.61 9.05 -8.37
CA PRO A 77 8.27 7.83 -8.84
C PRO A 77 8.45 6.84 -7.69
N MET A 78 8.23 5.55 -7.95
CA MET A 78 8.47 4.50 -6.96
C MET A 78 9.95 4.46 -6.57
N PRO A 79 10.27 4.25 -5.28
CA PRO A 79 11.65 4.07 -4.87
C PRO A 79 12.24 2.82 -5.53
N LYS A 80 13.53 2.89 -5.88
CA LYS A 80 14.26 1.72 -6.38
C LYS A 80 14.17 0.61 -5.34
N ARG A 81 13.82 -0.60 -5.77
CA ARG A 81 13.79 -1.77 -4.89
C ARG A 81 15.17 -1.93 -4.23
N GLN A 82 15.21 -1.80 -2.91
CA GLN A 82 16.39 -2.13 -2.13
C GLN A 82 16.34 -3.63 -1.83
N VAL A 83 17.39 -4.34 -2.22
CA VAL A 83 17.55 -5.77 -1.91
C VAL A 83 18.79 -5.88 -1.04
N GLU A 84 18.62 -6.41 0.17
CA GLU A 84 19.72 -6.70 1.09
C GLU A 84 20.74 -7.64 0.41
N GLU A 85 22.03 -7.39 0.61
CA GLU A 85 23.11 -8.09 -0.11
C GLU A 85 23.10 -9.62 0.12
N SER A 86 22.59 -10.06 1.27
CA SER A 86 22.39 -11.47 1.63
C SER A 86 21.43 -12.22 0.68
N GLN A 87 20.47 -11.53 0.07
CA GLN A 87 19.55 -12.13 -0.91
C GLN A 87 20.17 -12.20 -2.32
N LYS A 88 21.14 -11.33 -2.65
CA LYS A 88 21.85 -11.37 -3.93
C LYS A 88 22.81 -12.56 -4.04
N LEU A 89 23.38 -13.01 -2.91
CA LEU A 89 24.31 -14.15 -2.87
C LEU A 89 23.62 -15.51 -3.10
N LYS A 90 22.36 -15.67 -2.67
CA LYS A 90 21.58 -16.90 -2.92
C LYS A 90 21.29 -17.14 -4.41
N VAL A 91 21.07 -16.08 -5.18
CA VAL A 91 20.77 -16.18 -6.62
C VAL A 91 22.02 -16.57 -7.43
N LYS A 92 23.22 -16.16 -7.01
CA LYS A 92 24.46 -16.51 -7.71
C LYS A 92 24.95 -17.94 -7.43
N SER A 93 24.48 -18.58 -6.35
CA SER A 93 24.88 -19.94 -5.96
C SER A 93 24.04 -21.03 -6.65
N GLN A 94 23.04 -20.66 -7.46
CA GLN A 94 22.16 -21.60 -8.18
C GLN A 94 22.34 -21.57 -9.71
N ASN A 95 23.40 -20.91 -10.22
CA ASN A 95 23.80 -20.95 -11.63
C ASN A 95 25.21 -21.54 -11.77
#